data_AF-A0A8K0DMI6-F1
#
_entry.id   AF-A0A8K0DMI6-F1
#
_cell.length_a   1.000
_cell.length_b   1.000
_cell.length_c   1.000
_cell.angle_alpha   90.00
_cell.angle_beta   90.00
_cell.angle_gamma   90.00
#
_symmetry.space_group_name_H-M   'P 1'
#
loop_
_entity.id
_entity.type
_entity.pdbx_description
1 polymer ?
#
loop_
_entity_poly.entity_id
_entity_poly.type
_entity_poly.pdbx_seq_one_letter_code
_entity_poly.pdbx_strand_id
1 'polypeptide(L)' 'MVNAYPLRLKGIHCTNAPSTFEAIFNLVKSFMNEKMKKRMSLYSTSNSEKVFQHIPKKMLPKELGGDNESIEVLAG' A
#
# COMPACT_ATOMS: atom_id res chain seq x y z
N MET A 1 -19.49 -3.28 2.26
CA MET A 1 -18.64 -2.25 1.63
C MET A 1 -17.66 -2.74 0.57
N VAL A 2 -17.34 -4.04 0.47
CA VAL A 2 -16.26 -4.52 -0.43
C VAL A 2 -16.65 -4.64 -1.92
N ASN A 3 -17.95 -4.56 -2.25
CA ASN A 3 -18.45 -4.73 -3.63
C ASN A 3 -18.89 -3.41 -4.29
N ALA A 4 -18.49 -2.26 -3.75
CA ALA A 4 -18.97 -0.96 -4.22
C ALA A 4 -18.20 -0.39 -5.43
N TYR A 5 -17.00 -0.92 -5.74
CA TYR A 5 -16.18 -0.47 -6.86
C TYR A 5 -15.99 -1.58 -7.90
N PRO A 6 -16.16 -1.33 -9.21
CA PRO A 6 -15.98 -2.32 -10.28
C PRO A 6 -14.51 -2.63 -10.58
N LEU A 7 -13.64 -2.54 -9.57
CA LEU A 7 -12.20 -2.76 -9.68
C LEU A 7 -11.81 -4.06 -8.99
N ARG A 8 -11.05 -4.90 -9.70
CA ARG A 8 -10.46 -6.12 -9.11
C ARG A 8 -9.18 -5.78 -8.36
N LEU A 9 -9.33 -5.38 -7.10
CA LEU A 9 -8.20 -5.13 -6.18
C LEU A 9 -7.24 -6.32 -6.11
N LYS A 10 -6.03 -6.20 -6.67
CA LYS A 10 -5.00 -7.26 -6.63
C LYS A 10 -4.19 -7.23 -5.33
N GLY A 11 -3.93 -6.04 -4.80
CA GLY A 11 -3.21 -5.82 -3.56
C GLY A 11 -3.35 -4.37 -3.11
N ILE A 12 -3.28 -4.13 -1.80
CA ILE A 12 -3.19 -2.82 -1.17
C ILE A 12 -1.90 -2.83 -0.36
N HIS A 13 -0.96 -1.96 -0.72
CA HIS A 13 0.34 -1.85 -0.08
C HIS A 13 0.47 -0.44 0.51
N CYS A 14 0.45 -0.34 1.83
CA CYS A 14 0.60 0.92 2.55
C CYS A 14 2.05 1.04 3.04
N THR A 15 2.82 1.98 2.51
CA THR A 15 4.21 2.23 2.89
C THR A 15 4.34 3.43 3.82
N ASN A 16 5.47 3.51 4.53
CA ASN A 16 5.77 4.62 5.45
C ASN A 16 4.70 4.82 6.54
N ALA A 17 4.08 3.75 6.99
CA ALA A 17 3.04 3.84 8.01
C ALA A 17 3.68 4.12 9.39
N PRO A 18 3.27 5.18 10.10
CA PRO A 18 3.66 5.38 11.49
C PRO A 18 3.05 4.28 12.37
N SER A 19 3.68 3.98 13.50
CA SER A 19 3.24 2.93 14.44
C SER A 19 1.80 3.13 14.93
N THR A 20 1.33 4.38 15.06
CA THR A 20 -0.06 4.70 15.40
C THR A 20 -1.08 4.21 14.35
N PHE A 21 -0.67 4.08 13.09
CA PHE A 21 -1.53 3.63 12.00
C PHE A 21 -1.89 2.14 12.09
N GLU A 22 -1.10 1.34 12.82
CA GLU A 22 -1.33 -0.09 12.98
C GLU A 22 -2.68 -0.38 13.68
N ALA A 23 -3.05 0.42 14.70
CA ALA A 23 -4.33 0.27 15.38
C ALA A 23 -5.53 0.52 14.45
N ILE A 24 -5.46 1.60 13.66
CA ILE A 24 -6.50 1.93 12.68
C ILE A 24 -6.58 0.85 11.60
N PHE A 25 -5.43 0.39 11.11
CA PHE A 25 -5.34 -0.68 10.13
C PHE A 25 -5.93 -1.99 10.63
N ASN A 26 -5.69 -2.35 11.89
CA ASN A 26 -6.27 -3.53 12.53
C ASN A 26 -7.79 -3.41 12.69
N LEU A 27 -8.28 -2.21 13.03
CA LEU A 27 -9.72 -1.94 13.05
C LEU A 27 -10.33 -2.13 11.67
N VAL A 28 -9.74 -1.54 10.62
CA VAL A 28 -10.22 -1.69 9.24
C VAL A 28 -10.15 -3.15 8.78
N LYS A 29 -9.08 -3.89 9.13
CA LYS A 29 -8.95 -5.34 8.85
C LYS A 29 -10.10 -6.15 9.44
N SER A 30 -10.61 -5.78 10.61
CA SER A 30 -11.71 -6.52 11.26
C SER A 30 -13.01 -6.51 10.44
N PHE A 31 -13.22 -5.46 9.64
CA PHE A 31 -14.37 -5.33 8.73
C PHE A 31 -14.14 -5.99 7.36
N MET A 32 -12.94 -6.49 7.08
CA MET A 32 -12.58 -7.10 5.81
C MET A 32 -12.75 -8.62 5.83
N ASN A 33 -13.06 -9.20 4.67
CA ASN A 33 -13.07 -10.65 4.50
C ASN A 33 -11.64 -11.20 4.36
N GLU A 34 -11.46 -12.51 4.54
CA GLU A 34 -10.16 -13.18 4.47
C GLU A 34 -9.44 -12.95 3.13
N LYS A 35 -10.20 -12.84 2.04
CA LYS A 35 -9.66 -12.54 0.70
C LYS A 35 -9.02 -11.16 0.63
N MET A 36 -9.62 -10.15 1.26
CA MET A 36 -9.09 -8.79 1.34
C MET A 36 -7.91 -8.69 2.30
N LYS A 37 -8.00 -9.34 3.48
CA LYS A 37 -6.90 -9.37 4.45
C LYS A 37 -5.62 -9.92 3.85
N LYS A 38 -5.70 -10.98 3.02
CA LYS A 38 -4.55 -11.56 2.30
C LYS A 38 -3.95 -10.65 1.24
N ARG A 39 -4.72 -9.67 0.75
CA ARG A 39 -4.30 -8.71 -0.28
C ARG A 39 -3.77 -7.42 0.32
N MET A 40 -3.74 -7.28 1.64
CA MET A 40 -3.40 -6.02 2.29
C MET A 40 -2.08 -6.17 3.06
N SER A 41 -1.11 -5.31 2.74
CA SER A 41 0.22 -5.29 3.34
C SER A 41 0.51 -3.90 3.89
N LEU A 42 0.90 -3.85 5.17
CA LEU A 42 1.31 -2.64 5.84
C LEU A 42 2.83 -2.70 6.06
N TYR A 43 3.53 -1.64 5.66
CA TYR A 43 4.95 -1.47 5.85
C TYR A 43 5.19 -0.22 6.70
N SER A 44 5.90 -0.39 7.82
CA SER A 44 6.38 0.71 8.63
C SER A 44 7.44 1.52 7.88
N THR A 45 7.76 2.71 8.38
CA THR A 45 8.87 3.52 7.86
C THR A 45 10.19 2.74 7.77
N SER A 46 10.47 1.87 8.74
CA SER A 46 11.69 1.06 8.81
C SER A 46 11.73 -0.14 7.86
N ASN A 47 10.60 -0.57 7.29
CA ASN A 47 10.53 -1.75 6.42
C ASN A 47 9.81 -1.49 5.09
N SER A 48 9.64 -0.22 4.74
CA SER A 48 9.02 0.27 3.51
C SER A 48 9.59 -0.39 2.26
N GLU A 49 10.88 -0.69 2.24
CA GLU A 49 11.55 -1.35 1.11
C GLU A 49 11.01 -2.76 0.79
N LYS A 50 10.36 -3.44 1.75
CA LYS A 50 9.72 -4.75 1.50
C LYS A 50 8.57 -4.66 0.48
N VAL A 51 8.04 -3.46 0.24
CA VAL A 51 7.10 -3.23 -0.86
C VAL A 51 7.70 -3.63 -2.20
N PHE A 52 9.02 -3.51 -2.35
CA PHE A 52 9.70 -3.77 -3.62
C PHE A 52 9.78 -5.25 -4.00
N GLN A 53 9.48 -6.15 -3.06
CA GLN A 53 9.28 -7.57 -3.34
C GLN A 53 7.99 -7.83 -4.14
N HIS A 54 7.02 -6.92 -4.04
CA HIS A 54 5.73 -7.02 -4.71
C HIS A 54 5.62 -6.06 -5.90
N ILE A 55 6.25 -4.88 -5.82
CA ILE A 55 6.17 -3.81 -6.82
C ILE A 55 7.58 -3.35 -7.19
N PRO A 56 8.03 -3.43 -8.45
CA PRO A 56 9.38 -3.02 -8.83
C PRO A 56 9.67 -1.54 -8.48
N LYS A 57 10.87 -1.22 -7.96
CA LYS A 57 11.32 0.15 -7.64
C LYS A 57 11.09 1.15 -8.77
N LYS A 58 11.38 0.74 -10.01
CA LYS A 58 11.19 1.54 -11.23
C LYS A 58 9.76 2.00 -11.50
N MET A 59 8.76 1.41 -10.84
CA MET A 59 7.36 1.80 -11.00
C MET A 59 6.94 2.86 -9.99
N LEU A 60 7.64 2.96 -8.85
CA LEU A 60 7.28 3.88 -7.78
C LEU A 60 8.04 5.20 -7.93
N PRO A 61 7.37 6.35 -7.68
CA PRO A 61 8.03 7.65 -7.66
C PRO A 61 9.20 7.71 -6.67
N LYS A 62 10.18 8.58 -6.94
CA LYS A 62 11.32 8.83 -6.05
C LYS A 62 10.92 9.22 -4.62
N GLU A 63 9.86 10.01 -4.47
CA GLU A 63 9.36 10.46 -3.15
C GLU A 63 8.81 9.31 -2.29
N LEU A 64 8.44 8.18 -2.91
CA LEU A 64 7.99 6.97 -2.23
C LEU A 64 9.11 5.91 -2.10
N GLY A 65 10.36 6.29 -2.38
CA GLY A 65 11.54 5.43 -2.30
C GLY A 65 11.80 4.56 -3.55
N GLY A 66 11.08 4.82 -4.66
CA GLY A 66 11.31 4.16 -5.94
C GLY A 66 12.28 4.94 -6.85
N ASP A 67 12.41 4.49 -8.10
CA ASP A 67 13.33 5.07 -9.09
C ASP A 67 12.60 5.78 -10.25
N ASN A 68 11.27 5.83 -10.21
CA ASN A 68 10.44 6.45 -11.24
C ASN A 68 10.48 7.98 -11.16
N GLU A 69 9.87 8.65 -12.13
CA GLU A 69 9.68 10.11 -12.12
C GLU A 69 8.97 10.60 -10.85
N SER A 70 9.13 11.88 -10.50
CA SER A 70 8.49 12.44 -9.31
C SER A 70 6.97 12.41 -9.44
N ILE A 71 6.28 12.45 -8.30
CA ILE A 71 4.83 12.53 -8.23
C ILE A 71 4.34 13.73 -9.04
N GLU A 72 5.03 14.86 -8.97
CA GLU A 72 4.69 16.07 -9.73
C GLU A 72 4.67 15.85 -11.25
N VAL A 73 5.59 15.04 -11.79
CA VAL A 73 5.62 14.75 -13.24
C VAL A 73 4.63 13.66 -13.62
N LEU A 74 4.40 12.69 -12.74
CA LEU A 74 3.44 11.59 -12.98
C LEU A 74 1.97 12.00 -12.76
N ALA A 75 1.73 13.06 -11.97
CA ALA A 75 0.40 13.59 -11.68
C ALA A 75 -0.01 14.73 -12.63
N GLY A 76 0.93 15.23 -13.46
CA GLY A 76 0.67 16.18 -14.54
C GLY A 76 0.12 15.52 -15.79
#